data_AF-A0A644UUQ1-F1
#
_entry.id   AF-A0A644UUQ1-F1
#
_cell.length_a   1.000
_cell.length_b   1.000
_cell.length_c   1.000
_cell.angle_alpha   90.00
_cell.angle_beta   90.00
_cell.angle_gamma   90.00
#
_symmetry.space_group_name_H-M   'P 1'
#
loop_
_entity.id
_entity.type
_entity.pdbx_description
1 polymer ?
#
loop_
_entity_poly.entity_id
_entity_poly.type
_entity_poly.pdbx_seq_one_letter_code
_entity_poly.pdbx_strand_id
1 'polypeptide(L)'
;MELKNDEIVGVWHADQEYLDGGSFFNLKYVFAADGTVSEFWYDSGNGTLQRQYDLFWERDAEGEYTLNDGNDFRKYTIADAKLCDVYFDLYYHRE
;
A
#
# COMPACT_ATOMS: atom_id res chain seq x y z
N MET A 1 -3.58 22.70 2.48
CA MET A 1 -3.30 21.33 2.98
C MET A 1 -1.91 21.35 3.53
N GLU A 2 -1.72 20.93 4.78
CA GLU A 2 -0.38 20.69 5.31
C GLU A 2 0.17 19.42 4.67
N LEU A 3 1.38 19.50 4.11
CA LEU A 3 2.07 18.33 3.58
C LEU A 3 2.53 17.48 4.77
N LYS A 4 2.04 16.24 4.86
CA LYS A 4 2.51 15.24 5.82
C LYS A 4 3.88 14.78 5.37
N ASN A 5 4.95 15.26 6.00
CA ASN A 5 6.29 14.74 5.81
C ASN A 5 6.47 13.49 6.69
N ASP A 6 5.90 12.38 6.23
CA ASP A 6 5.81 11.11 6.94
C ASP A 6 6.61 10.01 6.22
N GLU A 7 7.11 9.02 6.96
CA GLU A 7 7.94 7.92 6.44
C GLU A 7 7.23 7.06 5.40
N ILE A 8 5.89 6.95 5.49
CA ILE A 8 5.10 6.17 4.54
C ILE A 8 5.06 6.81 3.14
N VAL A 9 5.28 8.12 3.04
CA VAL A 9 5.22 8.85 1.77
C VAL A 9 6.30 8.34 0.81
N GLY A 10 5.88 7.96 -0.39
CA GLY A 10 6.76 7.39 -1.40
C GLY A 10 6.12 6.23 -2.16
N VAL A 11 6.96 5.50 -2.88
CA VAL A 11 6.56 4.37 -3.71
C VAL A 11 6.99 3.07 -3.05
N TRP A 12 6.05 2.14 -2.91
CA TRP A 12 6.28 0.85 -2.27
C TRP A 12 5.89 -0.30 -3.20
N HIS A 13 6.73 -1.31 -3.28
CA HIS A 13 6.54 -2.50 -4.11
C HIS A 13 6.41 -3.72 -3.22
N ALA A 14 5.40 -4.56 -3.48
CA ALA A 14 5.24 -5.81 -2.75
C ALA A 14 6.47 -6.72 -2.99
N ASP A 15 6.97 -7.32 -1.92
CA ASP A 15 8.07 -8.28 -1.94
C ASP A 15 7.65 -9.63 -2.54
N GLN A 16 6.34 -9.89 -2.59
CA GLN A 16 5.76 -11.14 -3.09
C GLN A 16 4.50 -10.89 -3.91
N GLU A 17 4.17 -11.85 -4.77
CA GLU A 17 2.95 -11.86 -5.56
C GLU A 17 1.71 -12.07 -4.67
N TYR A 18 0.64 -11.34 -4.97
CA TYR A 18 -0.66 -11.50 -4.32
C TYR A 18 -1.60 -12.37 -5.17
N LEU A 19 -2.16 -13.42 -4.58
CA LEU A 19 -3.12 -14.31 -5.25
C LEU A 19 -4.55 -13.84 -5.00
N ASP A 20 -5.26 -13.44 -6.06
CA ASP A 20 -6.67 -13.09 -6.02
C ASP A 20 -7.44 -13.76 -7.17
N GLY A 21 -8.53 -14.45 -6.84
CA GLY A 21 -9.40 -15.08 -7.84
C GLY A 21 -8.69 -16.04 -8.81
N GLY A 22 -7.55 -16.63 -8.42
CA GLY A 22 -6.74 -17.52 -9.26
C GLY A 22 -5.71 -16.82 -10.15
N SER A 23 -5.54 -15.51 -10.01
CA SER A 23 -4.52 -14.72 -10.72
C SER A 23 -3.50 -14.14 -9.73
N PHE A 24 -2.24 -14.05 -10.15
CA PHE A 24 -1.16 -13.49 -9.33
C PHE A 24 -0.86 -12.05 -9.76
N PHE A 25 -0.71 -11.15 -8.78
CA PHE A 25 -0.50 -9.72 -8.99
C PHE A 25 0.75 -9.21 -8.29
N ASN A 26 1.49 -8.33 -8.98
CA ASN A 26 2.53 -7.51 -8.38
C ASN A 26 1.88 -6.20 -7.90
N LEU A 27 1.77 -6.04 -6.58
CA LEU A 27 1.14 -4.87 -5.99
C LEU A 27 2.14 -3.72 -5.84
N LYS A 28 1.66 -2.50 -6.04
CA LYS A 28 2.41 -1.27 -5.83
C LYS A 28 1.53 -0.23 -5.13
N TYR A 29 2.09 0.48 -4.16
CA TYR A 29 1.47 1.65 -3.56
C TYR A 29 2.25 2.93 -3.89
N VAL A 30 1.53 4.03 -4.05
CA VAL A 30 2.09 5.37 -4.17
C VAL A 30 1.41 6.28 -3.14
N PHE A 31 2.10 6.53 -2.02
CA PHE A 31 1.61 7.37 -0.94
C PHE A 31 2.04 8.82 -1.16
N ALA A 32 1.06 9.73 -1.16
CA ALA A 32 1.28 11.16 -1.28
C ALA A 32 1.19 11.85 0.09
N ALA A 33 1.95 12.94 0.24
CA ALA A 33 2.00 13.74 1.47
C ALA A 33 0.67 14.44 1.80
N ASP A 34 -0.29 14.49 0.88
CA ASP A 34 -1.61 15.08 1.12
C ASP A 34 -2.59 14.12 1.82
N GLY A 35 -2.16 12.89 2.14
CA GLY A 35 -3.00 11.87 2.76
C GLY A 35 -3.70 10.94 1.77
N THR A 36 -3.42 11.05 0.47
CA THR A 36 -3.91 10.11 -0.54
C THR A 36 -2.90 8.99 -0.81
N VAL A 37 -3.40 7.83 -1.25
CA VAL A 37 -2.58 6.73 -1.75
C VAL A 37 -3.27 6.06 -2.92
N SER A 38 -2.51 5.71 -3.96
CA SER A 38 -2.99 4.87 -5.05
C SER A 38 -2.37 3.48 -4.95
N GLU A 39 -3.22 2.46 -4.98
CA GLU A 39 -2.88 1.06 -5.07
C GLU A 39 -2.99 0.59 -6.51
N PHE A 40 -1.98 -0.12 -7.00
CA PHE A 40 -1.92 -0.63 -8.38
C PHE A 40 -1.70 -2.13 -8.37
N TRP A 41 -2.49 -2.82 -9.19
CA TRP A 41 -2.46 -4.28 -9.34
C TRP A 41 -1.99 -4.60 -10.74
N TYR A 42 -0.72 -4.97 -10.88
CA TYR A 42 -0.16 -5.40 -12.15
C TYR A 42 -0.23 -6.91 -12.27
N ASP A 43 -0.67 -7.42 -13.42
CA ASP A 43 -0.58 -8.84 -13.74
C ASP A 43 0.88 -9.30 -13.62
N SER A 44 1.13 -10.33 -12.82
CA SER A 44 2.50 -10.83 -12.58
C SER A 44 3.19 -11.39 -13.82
N GLY A 45 2.43 -11.96 -14.75
CA GLY A 45 2.96 -12.64 -15.93
C GLY A 45 3.35 -11.70 -17.07
N ASN A 46 2.69 -10.56 -17.20
CA ASN A 46 2.94 -9.61 -18.30
C ASN A 46 3.14 -8.15 -17.87
N GLY A 47 2.97 -7.81 -16.60
CA GLY A 47 3.17 -6.46 -16.07
C GLY A 47 2.10 -5.45 -16.47
N THR A 48 0.98 -5.88 -17.07
CA THR A 48 -0.12 -4.99 -17.45
C THR A 48 -0.90 -4.58 -16.21
N LEU A 49 -1.20 -3.28 -16.07
CA LEU A 49 -2.09 -2.79 -15.02
C LEU A 49 -3.50 -3.35 -15.21
N GLN A 50 -4.00 -4.08 -14.22
CA GLN A 50 -5.34 -4.68 -14.24
C GLN A 50 -6.33 -3.88 -13.40
N ARG A 51 -5.90 -3.38 -12.24
CA ARG A 51 -6.76 -2.61 -11.32
C ARG A 51 -5.98 -1.48 -10.66
N GLN A 52 -6.71 -0.42 -10.33
CA GLN A 52 -6.21 0.69 -9.54
C GLN A 52 -7.28 1.11 -8.52
N TYR A 53 -6.87 1.39 -7.29
CA TYR A 53 -7.72 1.90 -6.23
C TYR A 53 -7.10 3.16 -5.65
N ASP A 54 -7.90 4.21 -5.51
CA ASP A 54 -7.49 5.44 -4.84
C ASP A 54 -8.09 5.45 -3.44
N LEU A 55 -7.23 5.53 -2.44
CA LEU A 55 -7.56 5.42 -1.02
C LEU A 55 -7.03 6.65 -0.26
N PHE A 56 -7.40 6.73 1.01
CA PHE A 56 -6.83 7.67 1.95
C PHE A 56 -5.99 6.94 3.00
N TRP A 57 -4.96 7.60 3.51
CA TRP A 57 -4.17 7.09 4.62
C TRP A 57 -4.11 8.05 5.80
N GLU A 58 -4.20 7.46 6.97
CA GLU A 58 -4.07 8.13 8.26
C GLU A 58 -3.09 7.37 9.14
N ARG A 59 -2.42 8.09 10.04
CA ARG A 59 -1.50 7.51 11.02
C ARG A 59 -2.05 7.82 12.40
N ASP A 60 -2.19 6.79 13.23
CA ASP A 60 -2.64 6.97 14.61
C ASP A 60 -1.50 7.40 15.55
N ALA A 61 -1.83 7.58 16.83
CA ALA A 61 -0.87 8.00 17.85
C ALA A 61 0.17 6.92 18.21
N GLU A 62 -0.10 5.66 17.87
CA GLU A 62 0.79 4.52 18.11
C GLU A 62 1.71 4.27 16.90
N GLY A 63 1.44 4.93 15.79
CA GLY A 63 2.22 4.90 14.57
C GLY A 63 1.76 3.87 13.55
N GLU A 64 0.58 3.27 13.75
CA GLU A 64 -0.08 2.40 12.78
C GLU A 64 -0.75 3.24 11.69
N TYR A 65 -0.66 2.76 10.45
CA TYR A 65 -1.30 3.38 9.31
C TYR A 65 -2.59 2.65 8.98
N THR A 66 -3.66 3.40 8.73
CA THR A 66 -4.91 2.88 8.18
C THR A 66 -5.07 3.38 6.76
N LEU A 67 -5.26 2.45 5.81
CA LEU A 67 -5.69 2.73 4.44
C LEU A 67 -7.19 2.48 4.34
N ASN A 68 -7.93 3.41 3.74
CA ASN A 68 -9.40 3.37 3.71
C ASN A 68 -9.99 3.94 2.41
N ASP A 69 -11.02 3.30 1.87
CA ASP A 69 -11.85 3.79 0.74
C ASP A 69 -13.29 4.15 1.13
N GLY A 70 -13.63 4.03 2.42
CA GLY A 70 -14.97 4.21 2.97
C GLY A 70 -15.74 2.91 3.20
N ASN A 71 -15.28 1.78 2.66
CA ASN A 71 -15.90 0.46 2.81
C ASN A 71 -14.94 -0.61 3.36
N ASP A 72 -13.66 -0.52 3.02
CA ASP A 72 -12.60 -1.41 3.44
C ASP A 72 -11.54 -0.63 4.23
N PHE A 73 -11.00 -1.23 5.29
CA PHE A 73 -9.89 -0.65 6.04
C PHE A 73 -8.78 -1.68 6.24
N ARG A 74 -7.56 -1.29 5.88
CA ARG A 74 -6.36 -2.11 6.00
C ARG A 74 -5.35 -1.43 6.90
N LYS A 75 -4.70 -2.22 7.75
CA LYS A 75 -3.75 -1.72 8.74
C LYS A 75 -2.33 -2.08 8.34
N TYR A 76 -1.45 -1.11 8.43
CA TYR A 76 -0.04 -1.26 8.10
C TYR A 76 0.84 -0.68 9.21
N THR A 77 2.04 -1.25 9.34
CA THR A 77 3.12 -0.69 10.16
C THR A 77 4.36 -0.57 9.31
N ILE A 78 5.28 0.34 9.69
CA ILE A 78 6.61 0.38 9.10
C ILE A 78 7.60 -0.18 10.12
N ALA A 79 8.29 -1.25 9.74
CA ALA A 79 9.32 -1.89 10.55
C ALA A 79 10.50 -2.29 9.66
N ASP A 80 11.73 -2.01 10.09
CA ASP A 80 12.96 -2.31 9.35
C ASP A 80 12.93 -1.81 7.89
N ALA A 81 12.41 -0.59 7.69
CA ALA A 81 12.22 0.04 6.37
C ALA A 81 11.31 -0.73 5.39
N LYS A 82 10.47 -1.63 5.91
CA LYS A 82 9.41 -2.31 5.17
C LYS A 82 8.05 -1.83 5.62
N LEU A 83 7.13 -1.68 4.67
CA LEU A 83 5.71 -1.55 4.97
C LEU A 83 5.16 -2.96 5.14
N CYS A 84 4.52 -3.22 6.27
CA CYS A 84 4.03 -4.54 6.67
C CYS A 84 2.51 -4.48 6.81
N ASP A 85 1.81 -5.28 6.02
CA ASP A 85 0.38 -5.51 6.20
C ASP A 85 0.15 -6.35 7.47
N VAL A 86 -0.69 -5.84 8.38
CA VAL A 86 -0.93 -6.49 9.68
C VAL A 86 -1.73 -7.79 9.55
N TYR A 87 -2.48 -7.99 8.46
CA TYR A 87 -3.42 -9.10 8.31
C TYR A 87 -3.02 -10.12 7.23
N PHE A 88 -2.32 -9.67 6.18
CA PHE A 88 -2.08 -10.48 4.98
C PHE A 88 -0.65 -11.01 4.85
N ASP A 89 0.21 -10.80 5.86
CA ASP A 89 1.64 -11.14 5.83
C ASP A 89 2.35 -10.61 4.57
N LEU A 90 1.84 -9.51 4.00
CA LEU A 90 2.39 -8.83 2.83
C LEU A 90 3.43 -7.80 3.28
N TYR A 91 4.61 -7.88 2.66
CA TYR A 91 5.70 -6.94 2.89
C TYR A 91 5.96 -6.13 1.64
N TYR A 92 6.34 -4.87 1.82
CA TYR A 92 6.71 -4.00 0.72
C TYR A 92 8.04 -3.31 1.02
N HIS A 93 8.86 -3.13 -0.01
CA HIS A 93 10.06 -2.32 0.03
C HIS A 93 9.85 -1.00 -0.70
N ARG A 94 10.62 0.02 -0.32
CA ARG A 94 10.60 1.33 -0.95
C ARG A 94 11.53 1.36 -2.17
N GLU A 95 11.12 2.07 -3.22
CA GLU A 95 11.99 2.43 -4.37
C GLU A 95 13.06 3.47 -3.96
#